data_AF-T1I8V1-F1
#
_entry.id   AF-T1I8V1-F1
#
_cell.length_a   1.000
_cell.length_b   1.000
_cell.length_c   1.000
_cell.angle_alpha   90.00
_cell.angle_beta   90.00
_cell.angle_gamma   90.00
#
_symmetry.space_group_name_H-M   'P 1'
#
loop_
_entity.id
_entity.type
_entity.pdbx_description
1 polymer ?
#
loop_
_entity_poly.entity_id
_entity_poly.type
_entity_poly.pdbx_seq_one_letter_code
_entity_poly.pdbx_strand_id
1 'polypeptide(L)'
;MASQIAASVIKVAKHLQRCTCVQATPAITRSLSTAPDTSTLSEHIKNKQEVFQTPEDTPVYIKGGIIDRLLFGVTAGCCVISLLLIAKTLVEMALPKKKN
;
A
#
# COMPACT_ATOMS: atom_id res chain seq x y z
N MET A 1 30.96 -51.08 -0.77
CA MET A 1 30.52 -50.49 -2.05
C MET A 1 29.19 -49.71 -1.99
N ALA A 2 28.45 -49.71 -0.87
CA ALA A 2 27.18 -48.95 -0.74
C ALA A 2 27.35 -47.45 -0.40
N SER A 3 28.47 -47.05 0.22
CA SER A 3 28.66 -45.67 0.71
C SER A 3 28.92 -44.63 -0.39
N GLN A 4 29.49 -45.04 -1.54
CA GLN A 4 29.78 -44.12 -2.65
C GLN A 4 28.53 -43.74 -3.45
N ILE A 5 27.49 -44.58 -3.40
CA ILE A 5 26.23 -44.34 -4.10
C ILE A 5 25.46 -43.23 -3.39
N ALA A 6 25.41 -43.24 -2.05
CA ALA A 6 24.73 -42.21 -1.26
C ALA A 6 25.34 -40.81 -1.45
N ALA A 7 26.67 -40.71 -1.53
CA ALA A 7 27.36 -39.43 -1.74
C ALA A 7 27.07 -38.82 -3.12
N SER A 8 26.97 -39.65 -4.17
CA SER A 8 26.60 -39.19 -5.52
C SER A 8 25.15 -38.73 -5.60
N VAL A 9 24.20 -39.42 -4.94
CA VAL A 9 22.78 -39.00 -4.94
C VAL A 9 22.60 -37.65 -4.24
N ILE A 10 23.29 -37.42 -3.11
CA ILE A 10 23.23 -36.14 -2.39
C ILE A 10 23.87 -35.00 -3.22
N LYS A 11 24.94 -35.30 -3.97
CA LYS A 11 25.61 -34.31 -4.82
C LYS A 11 24.79 -33.96 -6.06
N VAL A 12 24.11 -34.94 -6.66
CA VAL A 12 23.15 -34.73 -7.78
C VAL A 12 21.94 -33.94 -7.30
N ALA A 13 21.39 -34.23 -6.12
CA ALA A 13 20.27 -33.49 -5.54
C ALA A 13 20.63 -32.01 -5.27
N LYS A 14 21.82 -31.72 -4.72
CA LYS A 14 22.28 -30.33 -4.54
C LYS A 14 22.53 -29.59 -5.84
N HIS A 15 22.90 -30.30 -6.91
CA HIS A 15 23.11 -29.68 -8.22
C HIS A 15 21.79 -29.41 -8.96
N LEU A 16 20.77 -30.25 -8.75
CA LEU A 16 19.44 -30.07 -9.31
C LEU A 16 18.67 -28.91 -8.65
N GLN A 17 18.90 -28.66 -7.36
CA GLN A 17 18.28 -27.55 -6.62
C GLN A 17 18.84 -26.17 -7.00
N ARG A 18 19.92 -26.11 -7.81
CA ARG A 18 20.52 -24.86 -8.30
C ARG A 18 20.00 -24.42 -9.67
N CYS A 19 19.17 -25.24 -10.33
CA CYS A 19 18.64 -24.97 -11.67
C CYS A 19 17.14 -24.68 -11.74
N THR A 20 16.38 -24.84 -10.64
CA THR A 20 14.95 -24.49 -10.62
C THR A 20 14.74 -23.00 -10.34
N CYS A 21 15.15 -22.15 -11.28
CA CYS A 21 14.57 -20.82 -11.44
C CYS A 21 14.08 -20.54 -12.87
N VAL A 22 14.24 -21.48 -13.82
CA VAL A 22 13.82 -21.26 -15.21
C VAL A 22 13.29 -22.55 -15.84
N GLN A 23 12.07 -22.95 -15.50
CA GLN A 23 11.30 -23.74 -16.47
C GLN A 23 9.81 -23.44 -16.37
N ALA A 24 9.37 -22.70 -17.39
CA ALA A 24 8.03 -22.24 -17.66
C ALA A 24 6.99 -23.36 -17.57
N THR A 25 6.00 -23.16 -16.69
CA THR A 25 4.68 -23.78 -16.80
C THR A 25 3.73 -22.72 -17.37
N PRO A 26 2.96 -22.98 -18.44
CA PRO A 26 1.98 -22.01 -18.95
C PRO A 26 0.73 -22.03 -18.06
N ALA A 27 0.84 -21.44 -16.87
CA ALA A 27 -0.29 -21.21 -15.98
C ALA A 27 -0.03 -19.92 -15.17
N ILE A 28 -0.63 -18.83 -15.65
CA ILE A 28 -1.03 -17.62 -14.90
C ILE A 28 -0.14 -17.34 -13.68
N THR A 29 1.13 -17.04 -13.93
CA THR A 29 1.97 -16.33 -12.96
C THR A 29 2.28 -15.00 -13.63
N ARG A 30 1.47 -13.97 -13.32
CA ARG A 30 1.90 -12.59 -13.59
C ARG A 30 3.07 -12.32 -12.66
N SER A 31 4.27 -12.71 -13.07
CA SER A 31 5.49 -12.06 -12.58
C SER A 31 5.41 -10.62 -13.05
N LEU A 32 4.83 -9.76 -12.22
CA LEU A 32 4.88 -8.32 -12.35
C LEU A 32 6.31 -7.87 -11.98
N SER A 33 7.31 -8.39 -12.71
CA SER A 33 8.69 -7.92 -12.67
C SER A 33 9.03 -7.37 -14.04
N THR A 34 8.19 -6.45 -14.50
CA THR A 34 8.68 -5.37 -15.35
C THR A 34 8.85 -4.20 -14.39
N ALA A 35 10.06 -4.01 -13.86
CA ALA A 35 10.43 -2.67 -13.44
C ALA A 35 10.17 -1.79 -14.67
N PRO A 36 9.26 -0.80 -14.62
CA PRO A 36 9.05 0.08 -15.76
C PRO A 36 10.42 0.67 -16.11
N ASP A 37 10.80 0.56 -17.37
CA ASP A 37 12.07 1.08 -17.88
C ASP A 37 12.12 2.58 -17.54
N THR A 38 12.82 2.92 -16.45
CA THR A 38 12.80 4.27 -15.88
C THR A 38 13.52 5.28 -16.78
N SER A 39 14.13 4.81 -17.88
CA SER A 39 14.85 5.61 -18.86
C SER A 39 13.98 6.68 -19.54
N THR A 40 12.66 6.47 -19.63
CA THR A 40 11.72 7.44 -20.26
C THR A 40 10.79 8.15 -19.28
N LEU A 41 10.89 7.88 -17.98
CA LEU A 41 10.06 8.54 -16.97
C LEU A 41 10.61 9.94 -16.67
N SER A 42 9.76 10.95 -16.76
CA SER A 42 10.06 12.31 -16.32
C SER A 42 10.62 12.29 -14.89
N GLU A 43 11.66 13.10 -14.63
CA GLU A 43 12.31 13.19 -13.32
C GLU A 43 11.33 13.51 -12.19
N HIS A 44 10.26 14.25 -12.49
CA HIS A 44 9.19 14.55 -11.55
C HIS A 44 8.45 13.30 -11.07
N ILE A 45 8.22 12.32 -11.94
CA ILE A 45 7.55 11.07 -11.58
C ILE A 45 8.46 10.22 -10.71
N LYS A 46 9.76 10.15 -11.03
CA LYS A 46 10.75 9.42 -10.22
C LYS A 46 10.83 9.96 -8.80
N ASN A 47 10.90 11.29 -8.65
CA ASN A 47 10.92 11.95 -7.35
C ASN A 47 9.65 11.63 -6.54
N LYS A 48 8.46 11.69 -7.15
CA LYS A 48 7.22 11.30 -6.45
C LYS A 48 7.21 9.81 -6.08
N GLN A 49 7.66 8.94 -6.97
CA GLN A 49 7.78 7.51 -6.69
C GLN A 49 8.69 7.25 -5.49
N GLU A 50 9.83 7.93 -5.39
CA GLU A 50 10.74 7.83 -4.24
C GLU A 50 10.07 8.26 -2.93
N VAL A 51 9.37 9.40 -2.93
CA VAL A 51 8.64 9.90 -1.74
C VAL A 51 7.57 8.91 -1.25
N PHE A 52 6.83 8.29 -2.17
CA PHE A 52 5.79 7.31 -1.83
C PHE A 52 6.36 5.92 -1.51
N GLN A 53 7.52 5.57 -2.04
CA GLN A 53 8.18 4.26 -1.81
C GLN A 53 9.19 4.27 -0.66
N THR A 54 9.50 5.45 -0.08
CA THR A 54 10.30 5.53 1.14
C THR A 54 9.59 4.74 2.25
N PRO A 55 10.26 3.77 2.92
CA PRO A 55 9.67 2.87 3.90
C PRO A 55 9.34 3.60 5.20
N GLU A 56 8.30 4.43 5.14
CA GLU A 56 7.75 5.17 6.29
C GLU A 56 6.46 4.49 6.72
N ASP A 57 6.24 4.37 8.03
CA ASP A 57 5.01 3.83 8.62
C ASP A 57 3.80 4.79 8.52
N THR A 58 3.89 5.84 7.69
CA THR A 58 2.83 6.84 7.53
C THR A 58 1.81 6.40 6.48
N PRO A 59 0.50 6.49 6.76
CA PRO A 59 -0.52 6.07 5.81
C PRO A 59 -0.51 6.92 4.53
N VAL A 60 -0.94 6.31 3.41
CA VAL A 60 -0.89 6.88 2.06
C VAL A 60 -1.52 8.28 1.93
N TYR A 61 -2.60 8.56 2.66
CA TYR A 61 -3.33 9.84 2.60
C TYR A 61 -2.66 10.99 3.37
N ILE A 62 -1.55 10.75 4.07
CA ILE A 62 -0.73 11.77 4.75
C ILE A 62 0.67 11.87 4.12
N LYS A 63 1.00 10.98 3.19
CA LYS A 63 2.36 10.84 2.64
C LYS A 63 2.77 12.01 1.73
N GLY A 64 1.82 12.77 1.17
CA GLY A 64 2.09 13.95 0.34
C GLY A 64 2.53 15.19 1.12
N GLY A 65 2.60 15.12 2.46
CA GLY A 65 3.24 16.11 3.32
C GLY A 65 2.27 16.90 4.20
N ILE A 66 2.66 18.12 4.56
CA ILE A 66 1.92 18.96 5.51
C ILE A 66 0.56 19.39 4.95
N ILE A 67 0.48 19.61 3.63
CA ILE A 67 -0.75 20.02 2.94
C ILE A 67 -1.84 18.95 3.12
N ASP A 68 -1.50 17.67 2.99
CA ASP A 68 -2.44 16.57 3.15
C ASP A 68 -3.04 16.52 4.57
N ARG A 69 -2.22 16.82 5.60
CA ARG A 69 -2.68 16.88 7.00
C ARG A 69 -3.64 18.05 7.23
N LEU A 70 -3.34 19.22 6.67
CA LEU A 70 -4.21 20.39 6.77
C LEU A 70 -5.53 20.13 6.06
N LEU A 71 -5.48 19.60 4.84
CA LEU A 71 -6.66 19.30 4.03
C LEU A 71 -7.57 18.29 4.73
N PHE A 72 -6.98 17.23 5.30
CA PHE A 72 -7.71 16.25 6.10
C PHE A 72 -8.33 16.88 7.36
N GLY A 73 -7.55 17.65 8.10
CA GLY A 73 -8.00 18.30 9.33
C GLY A 73 -9.15 19.28 9.12
N VAL A 74 -9.08 20.11 8.09
CA VAL A 74 -10.15 21.06 7.73
C VAL A 74 -11.42 20.33 7.32
N THR A 75 -11.30 19.28 6.51
CA THR A 75 -12.44 18.49 6.05
C THR A 75 -13.13 17.78 7.22
N ALA A 76 -12.35 17.15 8.10
CA ALA A 76 -12.86 16.49 9.29
C ALA A 76 -13.53 17.49 10.25
N GLY A 77 -12.90 18.65 10.48
CA GLY A 77 -13.46 19.72 11.30
C GLY A 77 -14.79 20.25 10.76
N CYS A 78 -14.87 20.50 9.45
CA CYS A 78 -16.11 20.93 8.79
C CYS A 78 -17.23 19.89 8.97
N CYS A 79 -16.94 18.60 8.82
CA CYS A 79 -17.92 17.53 9.02
C CYS A 79 -18.44 17.49 10.46
N VAL A 80 -17.55 17.58 11.45
CA VAL A 80 -17.94 17.59 12.87
C VAL A 80 -18.80 18.81 13.20
N ILE A 81 -18.41 20.00 12.72
CA ILE A 81 -19.20 21.22 12.91
C ILE A 81 -20.60 21.06 12.28
N SER A 82 -20.67 20.50 11.07
CA SER A 82 -21.93 20.26 10.38
C SER A 82 -22.86 19.34 11.18
N LEU A 83 -22.33 18.22 11.71
CA LEU A 83 -23.09 17.30 12.55
C LEU A 83 -23.61 17.96 13.84
N LEU A 84 -22.82 18.82 14.48
CA LEU A 84 -23.23 19.54 15.69
C LEU A 84 -24.36 20.54 15.40
N LEU A 85 -24.28 21.26 14.27
CA LEU A 85 -25.33 22.19 13.86
C LEU A 85 -26.64 21.44 13.56
N ILE A 86 -26.55 20.34 12.83
CA ILE A 86 -27.71 19.47 12.55
C ILE A 86 -28.32 18.98 13.87
N ALA A 87 -27.51 18.48 14.80
CA ALA A 87 -28.00 18.02 16.10
C ALA A 87 -28.72 19.14 16.88
N LYS A 88 -28.19 20.37 16.89
CA LYS A 88 -28.86 21.52 17.51
C LYS A 88 -30.22 21.81 16.87
N THR A 89 -30.27 21.82 15.53
CA THR A 89 -31.54 22.04 14.82
C THR A 89 -32.56 20.94 15.08
N LEU A 90 -32.11 19.68 15.17
CA LEU A 90 -32.98 18.55 15.50
C LEU A 90 -33.54 18.67 16.92
N VAL A 91 -32.74 19.06 17.90
CA VAL A 91 -33.21 19.24 19.29
C VAL A 91 -34.22 20.39 19.40
N GLU A 92 -33.98 21.50 18.70
CA GLU A 92 -34.94 22.63 18.69
C GLU A 92 -36.27 22.28 18.02
N MET A 93 -36.27 21.39 17.03
CA MET A 93 -37.49 20.91 16.38
C MET A 93 -38.18 19.79 17.16
N ALA A 94 -37.41 18.91 17.81
CA ALA A 94 -37.92 17.75 18.52
C ALA A 94 -38.54 18.11 19.88
N LEU A 95 -38.07 19.18 20.53
CA LEU A 95 -38.57 19.60 21.83
C LEU A 95 -39.50 20.82 21.72
N PRO A 96 -40.67 20.80 22.38
CA PRO A 96 -41.56 21.94 22.37
C PRO A 96 -40.88 23.12 23.10
N LYS A 97 -40.75 24.26 22.41
CA LYS A 97 -40.23 25.49 23.02
C LYS A 97 -41.22 25.94 24.11
N LYS A 98 -40.73 26.06 25.36
CA LYS A 98 -41.52 26.60 26.47
C LYS A 98 -41.95 28.02 26.11
N LYS A 99 -43.23 28.21 25.85
CA LYS A 99 -43.86 29.52 25.64
C LYS A 99 -43.89 30.24 26.99
N ASN A 100 -43.12 31.32 27.11
CA ASN A 100 -43.32 32.30 28.18
C ASN A 100 -44.45 33.23 27.76
#